data_AF-A0A0Q5WPB2-F1
#
_entry.id   AF-A0A0Q5WPB2-F1
#
_cell.length_a   1.000
_cell.length_b   1.000
_cell.length_c   1.000
_cell.angle_alpha   90.00
_cell.angle_beta   90.00
_cell.angle_gamma   90.00
#
_symmetry.space_group_name_H-M   'P 1'
#
loop_
_entity.id
_entity.type
_entity.pdbx_description
1 polymer ?
#
loop_
_entity_poly.entity_id
_entity_poly.type
_entity_poly.pdbx_seq_one_letter_code
_entity_poly.pdbx_strand_id
1 'polypeptide(L)'
;MRRVLLGRDGATAVEFAIIAPVFFAVIFGMIGMGIAIWSTSILNQVAAEAARCLAVNGPDCTVPPAGCTSVAEICFITTLGNERGIFGLTASEILIEPAVATGPAVSTRVTLNRPFDLLGYTMTLSGSASYPNS
;
A
#
# COMPACT_ATOMS: atom_id res chain seq x y z
N MET A 1 36.18 30.97 15.36
CA MET A 1 35.82 29.84 14.48
C MET A 1 36.96 29.54 13.49
N ARG A 2 38.14 29.11 13.96
CA ARG A 2 39.30 28.86 13.06
C ARG A 2 40.26 27.78 13.58
N ARG A 3 39.72 26.73 14.20
CA ARG A 3 40.52 25.59 14.72
C ARG A 3 39.96 24.20 14.40
N VAL A 4 38.91 24.11 13.58
CA VAL A 4 38.38 22.81 13.11
C VAL A 4 39.28 22.19 12.01
N LEU A 5 40.30 22.92 11.53
CA LEU A 5 41.07 22.54 10.33
C LEU A 5 42.47 21.94 10.58
N LEU A 6 42.88 21.67 11.83
CA LEU A 6 44.27 21.23 12.12
C LEU A 6 44.38 19.92 12.93
N GLY A 7 43.28 19.24 13.22
CA GLY A 7 43.28 17.92 13.86
C GLY A 7 42.96 16.82 12.86
N ARG A 8 43.57 15.63 13.02
CA ARG A 8 43.22 14.41 12.27
C ARG A 8 41.71 14.10 12.33
N ASP A 9 41.01 14.59 13.37
CA ASP A 9 39.57 14.52 13.55
C ASP A 9 38.75 15.37 12.56
N GLY A 10 39.35 16.43 11.99
CA GLY A 10 38.69 17.25 10.97
C GLY A 10 38.69 16.58 9.59
N ALA A 11 39.74 15.83 9.27
CA ALA A 11 39.83 15.08 8.02
C ALA A 11 38.80 13.92 7.98
N THR A 12 38.67 13.18 9.08
CA THR A 12 37.67 12.10 9.20
C THR A 12 36.23 12.64 9.14
N ALA A 13 35.98 13.82 9.71
CA ALA A 13 34.68 14.47 9.60
C ALA A 13 34.33 14.85 8.15
N VAL A 14 35.31 15.31 7.36
CA VAL A 14 35.12 15.64 5.93
C VAL A 14 34.93 14.38 5.09
N GLU A 15 35.69 13.32 5.35
CA GLU A 15 35.51 12.02 4.68
C GLU A 15 34.11 11.45 4.91
N PHE A 16 33.62 11.51 6.15
CA PHE A 16 32.26 11.09 6.47
C PHE A 16 31.21 12.00 5.80
N ALA A 17 31.43 13.31 5.75
CA ALA A 17 30.49 14.24 5.12
C ALA A 17 30.29 13.96 3.62
N ILE A 18 31.28 13.37 2.93
CA ILE A 18 31.18 12.97 1.52
C ILE A 18 30.41 11.66 1.36
N ILE A 19 30.60 10.70 2.27
CA ILE A 19 30.00 9.36 2.19
C ILE A 19 28.58 9.32 2.77
N ALA A 20 28.33 10.11 3.82
CA ALA A 20 27.08 10.13 4.58
C ALA A 20 25.83 10.35 3.70
N PRO A 21 25.81 11.27 2.71
CA PRO A 21 24.63 11.46 1.87
C PRO A 21 24.24 10.18 1.10
N VAL A 22 25.23 9.47 0.55
CA VAL A 22 25.00 8.21 -0.18
C VAL A 22 24.56 7.12 0.78
N PHE A 23 25.20 7.02 1.94
CA PHE A 23 24.85 6.04 2.97
C PHE A 23 23.40 6.21 3.45
N PHE A 24 22.99 7.43 3.78
CA PHE A 24 21.61 7.72 4.19
C PHE A 24 20.61 7.52 3.06
N ALA A 25 20.96 7.87 1.82
CA ALA A 25 20.09 7.59 0.67
C ALA A 25 19.81 6.09 0.52
N VAL A 26 20.83 5.24 0.71
CA VAL A 26 20.66 3.78 0.67
C VAL A 26 19.81 3.28 1.84
N ILE A 27 20.05 3.76 3.07
CA ILE A 27 19.24 3.37 4.23
C ILE A 27 17.77 3.76 4.06
N PHE A 28 17.49 5.02 3.71
CA PHE A 28 16.12 5.49 3.52
C PHE A 28 15.44 4.81 2.33
N GLY A 29 16.20 4.52 1.26
CA GLY A 29 15.74 3.71 0.15
C GLY A 29 15.32 2.30 0.60
N MET A 30 16.15 1.62 1.40
CA MET A 30 15.81 0.29 1.93
C MET A 30 14.58 0.31 2.84
N ILE A 31 14.48 1.30 3.73
CA ILE A 31 13.31 1.45 4.62
C ILE A 31 12.04 1.69 3.79
N GLY A 32 12.10 2.61 2.83
CA GLY A 32 10.97 2.91 1.95
C GLY A 32 10.52 1.70 1.13
N MET A 33 11.46 0.94 0.58
CA MET A 33 11.16 -0.30 -0.15
C MET A 33 10.56 -1.37 0.79
N GLY A 34 11.04 -1.48 2.03
CA GLY A 34 10.44 -2.36 3.02
C GLY A 34 8.98 -2.03 3.31
N ILE A 35 8.66 -0.74 3.45
CA ILE A 35 7.28 -0.26 3.64
C ILE A 35 6.44 -0.54 2.39
N ALA A 36 6.99 -0.36 1.19
CA ALA A 36 6.30 -0.65 -0.06
C ALA A 36 5.91 -2.13 -0.15
N ILE A 37 6.85 -3.04 0.12
CA ILE A 37 6.61 -4.49 0.10
C ILE A 37 5.56 -4.89 1.16
N TRP A 38 5.67 -4.35 2.37
CA TRP A 38 4.68 -4.58 3.42
C TRP A 38 3.29 -4.09 2.99
N SER A 39 3.21 -2.88 2.43
CA SER A 39 1.95 -2.30 1.96
C SER A 39 1.31 -3.16 0.86
N THR A 40 2.09 -3.63 -0.12
CA THR A 40 1.61 -4.53 -1.17
C THR A 40 1.09 -5.86 -0.60
N SER A 41 1.76 -6.41 0.42
CA SER A 41 1.27 -7.62 1.10
C SER A 41 -0.10 -7.38 1.76
N ILE A 42 -0.27 -6.24 2.43
CA ILE A 42 -1.55 -5.88 3.03
C ILE A 42 -2.62 -5.64 1.96
N LEU A 43 -2.30 -4.92 0.87
CA LEU A 43 -3.24 -4.71 -0.24
C LEU A 43 -3.76 -6.04 -0.81
N ASN A 44 -2.90 -7.04 -0.97
CA ASN A 44 -3.32 -8.38 -1.42
C ASN A 44 -4.24 -9.08 -0.42
N GLN A 45 -3.96 -8.96 0.88
CA GLN A 45 -4.82 -9.53 1.93
C GLN A 45 -6.20 -8.87 1.96
N VAL A 46 -6.25 -7.53 1.87
CA VAL A 46 -7.49 -6.75 1.82
C VAL A 46 -8.27 -7.10 0.56
N ALA A 47 -7.61 -7.15 -0.60
CA ALA A 47 -8.25 -7.54 -1.85
C ALA A 47 -8.84 -8.96 -1.79
N ALA A 48 -8.14 -9.92 -1.18
CA ALA A 48 -8.60 -11.29 -1.06
C ALA A 48 -9.85 -11.43 -0.18
N GLU A 49 -9.86 -10.78 0.97
CA GLU A 49 -11.02 -10.79 1.87
C GLU A 49 -12.21 -10.05 1.25
N ALA A 50 -11.96 -8.91 0.59
CA ALA A 50 -12.97 -8.17 -0.14
C ALA A 50 -13.58 -8.99 -1.28
N ALA A 51 -12.75 -9.59 -2.14
CA ALA A 51 -13.22 -10.43 -3.23
C ALA A 51 -14.07 -11.60 -2.71
N ARG A 52 -13.67 -12.22 -1.59
CA ARG A 52 -14.43 -13.28 -0.94
C ARG A 52 -15.80 -12.81 -0.45
N CYS A 53 -15.84 -11.70 0.30
CA CYS A 53 -17.12 -11.19 0.82
C CYS A 53 -18.08 -10.84 -0.33
N LEU A 54 -17.57 -10.14 -1.34
CA LEU A 54 -18.38 -9.71 -2.49
C LEU A 54 -18.90 -10.89 -3.32
N ALA A 55 -18.05 -11.89 -3.58
CA ALA A 55 -18.44 -13.06 -4.37
C ALA A 55 -19.59 -13.87 -3.74
N VAL A 56 -19.71 -13.88 -2.41
CA VAL A 56 -20.76 -14.61 -1.67
C VAL A 56 -21.88 -13.69 -1.16
N ASN A 57 -21.86 -12.40 -1.51
CA ASN A 57 -22.78 -11.38 -0.99
C ASN A 57 -22.87 -11.37 0.56
N GLY A 58 -21.71 -11.38 1.22
CA GLY A 58 -21.64 -11.38 2.68
C GLY A 58 -22.29 -10.14 3.31
N PRO A 59 -22.85 -10.24 4.53
CA PRO A 59 -23.51 -9.12 5.20
C PRO A 59 -22.56 -7.94 5.45
N ASP A 60 -21.27 -8.22 5.71
CA ASP A 60 -20.26 -7.20 6.04
C ASP A 60 -19.93 -6.25 4.87
N CYS A 61 -20.11 -6.71 3.62
CA CYS A 61 -19.86 -5.92 2.41
C CYS A 61 -21.14 -5.47 1.69
N THR A 62 -22.31 -5.94 2.12
CA THR A 62 -23.62 -5.54 1.57
C THR A 62 -24.33 -4.52 2.46
N VAL A 63 -24.04 -4.50 3.76
CA VAL A 63 -24.58 -3.51 4.70
C VAL A 63 -23.48 -2.50 5.05
N PRO A 64 -23.61 -1.22 4.65
CA PRO A 64 -22.61 -0.22 4.98
C PRO A 64 -22.60 0.05 6.51
N PRO A 65 -21.41 0.19 7.13
CA PRO A 65 -21.33 0.63 8.52
C PRO A 65 -21.91 2.04 8.69
N ALA A 66 -22.43 2.34 9.89
CA ALA A 66 -23.02 3.64 10.19
C ALA A 66 -22.02 4.78 9.95
N GLY A 67 -22.46 5.82 9.23
CA GLY A 67 -21.62 6.97 8.90
C GLY A 67 -20.80 6.82 7.61
N CYS A 68 -20.91 5.71 6.89
CA CYS A 68 -20.33 5.65 5.54
C CYS A 68 -21.16 6.45 4.52
N THR A 69 -20.49 7.21 3.67
CA THR A 69 -21.09 8.07 2.65
C THR A 69 -21.01 7.50 1.22
N SER A 70 -20.39 6.31 1.07
CA SER A 70 -20.21 5.61 -0.20
C SER A 70 -21.07 4.34 -0.26
N VAL A 71 -20.93 3.56 -1.34
CA VAL A 71 -21.56 2.23 -1.47
C VAL A 71 -20.92 1.22 -0.52
N ALA A 72 -21.70 0.25 -0.06
CA ALA A 72 -21.32 -0.70 1.01
C ALA A 72 -19.98 -1.41 0.75
N GLU A 73 -19.72 -1.81 -0.49
CA GLU A 73 -18.52 -2.52 -0.91
C GLU A 73 -17.26 -1.67 -0.69
N ILE A 74 -17.31 -0.39 -1.06
CA ILE A 74 -16.21 0.56 -0.88
C ILE A 74 -16.02 0.87 0.61
N CYS A 75 -17.10 1.03 1.36
CA CYS A 75 -17.03 1.22 2.81
C CYS A 75 -16.34 0.05 3.51
N PHE A 76 -16.68 -1.17 3.10
CA PHE A 76 -16.07 -2.37 3.64
C PHE A 76 -14.57 -2.43 3.33
N ILE A 77 -14.19 -2.23 2.06
CA ILE A 77 -12.78 -2.26 1.63
C ILE A 77 -11.95 -1.19 2.34
N THR A 78 -12.49 0.03 2.50
CA THR A 78 -11.79 1.14 3.15
C THR A 78 -11.64 0.92 4.66
N THR A 79 -12.68 0.43 5.34
CA THR A 79 -12.61 0.04 6.77
C THR A 79 -11.59 -1.07 6.99
N LEU A 80 -11.67 -2.14 6.18
CA LEU A 80 -10.73 -3.25 6.26
C LEU A 80 -9.28 -2.78 5.99
N GLY A 81 -9.09 -1.89 5.02
CA GLY A 81 -7.79 -1.26 4.76
C GLY A 81 -7.25 -0.53 5.99
N ASN A 82 -8.07 0.29 6.65
CA ASN A 82 -7.68 1.03 7.85
C ASN A 82 -7.30 0.08 9.01
N GLU A 83 -8.06 -0.99 9.23
CA GLU A 83 -7.78 -1.99 10.26
C GLU A 83 -6.45 -2.73 10.03
N ARG A 84 -6.06 -2.91 8.76
CA ARG A 84 -4.81 -3.58 8.38
C ARG A 84 -3.62 -2.63 8.23
N GLY A 85 -3.82 -1.32 8.45
CA GLY A 85 -2.76 -0.31 8.43
C GLY A 85 -2.57 0.43 7.11
N ILE A 86 -3.49 0.29 6.15
CA ILE A 86 -3.54 1.09 4.92
C ILE A 86 -4.56 2.21 5.12
N PHE A 87 -4.11 3.34 5.65
CA PHE A 87 -4.97 4.46 5.99
C PHE A 87 -5.28 5.35 4.79
N GLY A 88 -6.49 5.89 4.73
CA GLY A 88 -6.86 6.86 3.69
C GLY A 88 -6.89 6.24 2.30
N LEU A 89 -7.38 5.00 2.20
CA LEU A 89 -7.77 4.40 0.94
C LEU A 89 -9.04 5.10 0.43
N THR A 90 -9.08 5.43 -0.84
CA THR A 90 -10.13 6.21 -1.50
C THR A 90 -10.82 5.38 -2.57
N ALA A 91 -12.04 5.78 -2.95
CA ALA A 91 -12.82 5.08 -3.97
C ALA A 91 -12.09 4.98 -5.32
N SER A 92 -11.27 5.98 -5.69
CA SER A 92 -10.50 5.97 -6.94
C SER A 92 -9.36 4.95 -6.97
N GLU A 93 -8.91 4.47 -5.81
CA GLU A 93 -7.87 3.45 -5.70
C GLU A 93 -8.45 2.03 -5.75
N ILE A 94 -9.78 1.89 -5.80
CA ILE A 94 -10.49 0.62 -5.70
C ILE A 94 -11.18 0.33 -7.03
N LEU A 95 -10.89 -0.85 -7.61
CA LEU A 95 -11.57 -1.39 -8.77
C LEU A 95 -12.21 -2.73 -8.42
N ILE A 96 -13.52 -2.84 -8.62
CA ILE A 96 -14.31 -4.05 -8.35
C ILE A 96 -14.86 -4.55 -9.68
N GLU A 97 -14.56 -5.79 -10.01
CA GLU A 97 -15.01 -6.48 -11.22
C GLU A 97 -15.79 -7.73 -10.82
N PRO A 98 -17.13 -7.65 -10.67
CA PRO A 98 -17.94 -8.74 -10.08
C PRO A 98 -18.10 -9.97 -10.98
N ALA A 99 -17.74 -9.86 -12.27
CA ALA A 99 -17.98 -10.91 -13.26
C ALA A 99 -16.80 -11.08 -14.23
N VAL A 100 -15.61 -11.39 -13.70
CA VAL A 100 -14.44 -11.74 -14.51
C VAL A 100 -14.48 -13.22 -14.88
N ALA A 101 -14.52 -13.50 -16.18
CA ALA A 101 -14.43 -14.87 -16.69
C ALA A 101 -13.02 -15.44 -16.44
N THR A 102 -12.94 -16.54 -15.70
CA THR A 102 -11.70 -17.28 -15.43
C THR A 102 -11.90 -18.71 -15.91
N GLY A 103 -11.71 -18.94 -17.20
CA GLY A 103 -12.10 -20.19 -17.86
C GLY A 103 -13.64 -20.33 -17.88
N PRO A 104 -14.20 -21.49 -17.45
CA PRO A 104 -15.66 -21.69 -17.41
C PRO A 104 -16.35 -21.04 -16.20
N ALA A 105 -15.58 -20.54 -15.22
CA ALA A 105 -16.11 -19.94 -14.00
C ALA A 105 -16.16 -18.41 -14.10
N VAL A 106 -17.12 -17.80 -13.41
CA VAL A 106 -17.20 -16.34 -13.21
C VAL A 106 -16.71 -16.04 -11.80
N SER A 107 -15.81 -15.08 -11.66
CA SER A 107 -15.21 -14.68 -10.38
C SER A 107 -15.35 -13.19 -10.14
N THR A 108 -15.54 -12.81 -8.89
CA THR A 108 -15.40 -11.43 -8.45
C THR A 108 -13.93 -11.13 -8.20
N ARG A 109 -13.41 -10.10 -8.88
CA ARG A 109 -12.04 -9.60 -8.71
C ARG A 109 -12.07 -8.24 -8.04
N VAL A 110 -11.18 -8.05 -7.08
CA VAL A 110 -10.93 -6.75 -6.45
C VAL A 110 -9.47 -6.38 -6.70
N THR A 111 -9.26 -5.17 -7.19
CA THR A 111 -7.94 -4.62 -7.49
C THR A 111 -7.79 -3.29 -6.75
N LEU A 112 -6.70 -3.13 -6.01
CA LEU A 112 -6.37 -1.95 -5.24
C LEU A 112 -5.10 -1.32 -5.81
N ASN A 113 -5.19 -0.07 -6.27
CA ASN A 113 -4.07 0.66 -6.87
C ASN A 113 -3.80 1.93 -6.07
N ARG A 114 -2.77 1.88 -5.23
CA ARG A 114 -2.41 2.95 -4.30
C ARG A 114 -1.12 3.65 -4.72
N PRO A 115 -1.09 5.00 -4.84
CA PRO A 115 0.15 5.72 -5.05
C PRO A 115 1.04 5.66 -3.80
N PHE A 116 2.35 5.52 -4.02
CA PHE A 116 3.38 5.46 -2.99
C PHE A 116 4.56 6.33 -3.41
N ASP A 117 4.89 7.31 -2.57
CA ASP A 117 5.97 8.25 -2.81
C ASP A 117 7.24 7.85 -2.08
N LEU A 118 8.34 7.69 -2.80
CA LEU A 118 9.65 7.40 -2.25
C LEU A 118 10.67 8.43 -2.75
N LEU A 119 11.18 9.26 -1.84
CA LEU A 119 12.21 10.27 -2.14
C LEU A 119 11.84 11.19 -3.33
N GLY A 120 10.55 11.52 -3.48
CA GLY A 120 10.03 12.36 -4.55
C GLY A 120 9.69 11.62 -5.85
N TYR A 121 9.83 10.29 -5.88
CA TYR A 121 9.37 9.44 -6.97
C TYR A 121 8.07 8.72 -6.60
N THR A 122 7.01 8.94 -7.37
CA THR A 122 5.72 8.27 -7.19
C THR A 122 5.67 6.97 -7.99
N MET A 123 5.36 5.88 -7.31
CA MET A 123 5.06 4.58 -7.92
C MET A 123 3.69 4.07 -7.46
N THR A 124 3.05 3.24 -8.26
CA THR A 124 1.77 2.62 -7.90
C THR A 124 2.01 1.24 -7.28
N LEU A 125 1.54 1.05 -6.06
CA LEU A 125 1.44 -0.26 -5.43
C LEU A 125 0.10 -0.86 -5.82
N SER A 126 0.14 -2.05 -6.40
CA SER A 126 -1.06 -2.79 -6.77
C SER A 126 -1.17 -4.08 -5.98
N GLY A 127 -2.36 -4.36 -5.46
CA GLY A 127 -2.73 -5.65 -4.90
C GLY A 127 -4.05 -6.10 -5.52
N SER A 128 -4.16 -7.37 -5.87
CA SER A 128 -5.39 -7.89 -6.48
C SER A 128 -5.65 -9.33 -6.07
N ALA A 129 -6.92 -9.68 -5.98
CA ALA A 129 -7.36 -11.04 -5.72
C ALA A 129 -8.69 -11.30 -6.41
N SER A 130 -8.94 -12.58 -6.71
CA SER A 130 -10.19 -13.04 -7.33
C SER A 130 -10.75 -14.22 -6.57
N TYR A 131 -12.08 -14.22 -6.39
CA TYR A 131 -12.80 -15.31 -5.75
C TYR A 131 -13.96 -15.79 -6.65
N PRO A 132 -14.13 -17.12 -6.85
CA PRO A 132 -15.19 -17.65 -7.70
C PRO A 132 -16.57 -17.33 -7.11
N ASN A 133 -17.49 -16.89 -7.96
CA ASN A 133 -18.87 -16.64 -7.54
C ASN A 133 -19.54 -18.00 -7.26
N SER A 134 -20.30 -18.06 -6.17
CA SER A 134 -21.11 -19.23 -5.79
C SER A 134 -22.38 -19.37 -6.62
#